data_AF-K7YUC2-F1
#
_entry.id   AF-K7YUC2-F1
#
_cell.length_a   1.000
_cell.length_b   1.000
_cell.length_c   1.000
_cell.angle_alpha   90.00
_cell.angle_beta   90.00
_cell.angle_gamma   90.00
#
_symmetry.space_group_name_H-M   'P 1'
#
loop_
_entity.id
_entity.type
_entity.pdbx_description
1 polymer ?
#
loop_
_entity_poly.entity_id
_entity_poly.type
_entity_poly.pdbx_seq_one_letter_code
_entity_poly.pdbx_strand_id
1 'polypeptide(L)'
;MRWSKSLLTLGLVAVSVNLAACKKQSNNPVRTAKATKTAVPLTEKQKAERAAMTSEQLCYQDLCASQSTEISYANLMAKAAQPSDTQKAYYQQHLDGRLKEVINAKVQLHTTTLNQLQAKESEFANAELNETQMRLIKVIYILSGKDISESDRKAIFAKIGEYDFAKANDRAHLQGPQAYLLAMHPEKTVMDAARAEINLVLEMQETLNKAIGFRFIDLDHGVIARLKAGGTADATELKDLIQSSYSVRLVHTLTLKETAIADALPLQAETIRTNLAKSDLKTRLQKRLAEAPGLKSACEVRMYQGLNLYPEVKDVTAFQEKVEVVREQVLKNLNSQDPAYEIVKKISVYMPESINDLSKSLAQSLTDRARTDKLQVEMLLKMDASTTLMLGALLSQTLGENDMLCDDLVNLGISDFASPGLIGIKVSWMSVKLPTYGISILAHEFAHHVFAHAKQFETAKACLTDKQGSTQFLNEDFSDVLAAKVVSQLQNVLPKKQSNYGCFFASEEKDPSLKVQIVEGVEAVHSSGLYRALQIAQVRKETIPDTCKKLVSAQNSKALNSCEI
;
A
#
# COMPACT_ATOMS: atom_id res chain seq x y z
N MET A 1 -1.81 0.27 -0.35
CA MET A 1 -1.82 1.15 0.83
C MET A 1 -1.70 2.61 0.39
N ARG A 2 -2.73 3.43 0.70
CA ARG A 2 -2.77 4.93 0.70
C ARG A 2 -2.48 5.57 -0.70
N TRP A 3 -2.81 6.82 -1.07
CA TRP A 3 -2.60 8.10 -0.39
C TRP A 3 -3.38 9.23 -1.08
N SER A 4 -4.05 10.09 -0.31
CA SER A 4 -4.17 11.51 -0.67
C SER A 4 -3.06 12.31 0.03
N LYS A 5 -1.89 12.46 -0.61
CA LYS A 5 -0.82 13.38 -0.16
C LYS A 5 -0.99 14.78 -0.76
N SER A 6 -2.08 15.46 -0.43
CA SER A 6 -2.11 16.93 -0.51
C SER A 6 -2.29 17.46 0.90
N LEU A 7 -1.23 17.27 1.67
CA LEU A 7 -1.10 17.69 3.04
C LEU A 7 0.39 17.90 3.23
N LEU A 8 0.88 19.12 2.97
CA LEU A 8 2.27 19.45 3.26
C LEU A 8 2.59 19.22 4.75
N THR A 9 1.58 18.93 5.60
CA THR A 9 1.82 18.52 6.99
C THR A 9 1.03 17.42 7.67
N LEU A 10 -0.06 16.89 7.10
CA LEU A 10 -0.72 15.67 7.63
C LEU A 10 -0.48 14.41 6.77
N GLY A 11 -0.04 14.57 5.51
CA GLY A 11 0.41 13.46 4.67
C GLY A 11 1.75 12.92 5.17
N LEU A 12 2.47 13.76 5.93
CA LEU A 12 3.73 13.47 6.59
C LEU A 12 3.64 12.44 7.72
N VAL A 13 2.45 12.24 8.29
CA VAL A 13 2.22 11.40 9.48
C VAL A 13 1.71 10.02 9.04
N ALA A 14 0.98 9.96 7.93
CA ALA A 14 0.43 8.72 7.42
C ALA A 14 1.52 7.85 6.75
N VAL A 15 2.56 8.40 6.08
CA VAL A 15 3.60 7.59 5.35
C VAL A 15 4.39 6.67 6.27
N SER A 16 4.56 7.12 7.49
CA SER A 16 5.40 6.55 8.53
C SER A 16 4.87 5.28 9.20
N VAL A 17 3.60 4.92 9.01
CA VAL A 17 3.01 3.72 9.63
C VAL A 17 3.11 2.47 8.72
N ASN A 18 3.60 2.60 7.48
CA ASN A 18 3.65 1.50 6.52
C ASN A 18 5.02 1.36 5.84
N LEU A 19 6.06 1.18 6.65
CA LEU A 19 7.40 0.78 6.19
C LEU A 19 7.55 -0.75 6.25
N ALA A 20 7.05 -1.42 5.21
CA ALA A 20 7.65 -2.63 4.66
C ALA A 20 7.15 -2.83 3.22
N ALA A 21 8.09 -3.08 2.31
CA ALA A 21 7.90 -3.52 0.93
C ALA A 21 7.24 -2.53 -0.07
N CYS A 22 8.07 -1.66 -0.66
CA CYS A 22 7.98 -1.32 -2.10
C CYS A 22 9.31 -0.70 -2.53
N LYS A 23 10.24 -1.50 -3.08
CA LYS A 23 11.49 -1.00 -3.67
C LYS A 23 11.38 -0.97 -5.19
N LYS A 24 12.02 0.06 -5.75
CA LYS A 24 12.12 0.53 -7.14
C LYS A 24 12.17 -0.54 -8.24
N GLN A 25 11.41 -0.28 -9.31
CA GLN A 25 11.53 -0.91 -10.63
C GLN A 25 12.81 -0.45 -11.34
N SER A 26 13.50 -1.39 -11.98
CA SER A 26 14.63 -1.19 -12.88
C SER A 26 14.25 -1.75 -14.25
N ASN A 27 14.37 -0.92 -15.29
CA ASN A 27 14.15 -1.30 -16.69
C ASN A 27 15.14 -2.40 -17.12
N ASN A 28 14.66 -3.52 -17.65
CA ASN A 28 15.42 -4.37 -18.56
C ASN A 28 14.49 -5.28 -19.42
N PRO A 29 14.98 -5.75 -20.58
CA PRO A 29 14.14 -6.21 -21.68
C PRO A 29 13.61 -7.64 -21.47
N VAL A 30 12.29 -7.78 -21.53
CA VAL A 30 11.58 -9.06 -21.51
C VAL A 30 11.81 -9.80 -22.84
N ARG A 31 12.40 -11.00 -22.80
CA ARG A 31 12.40 -11.93 -23.94
C ARG A 31 11.26 -12.92 -23.83
N THR A 32 10.41 -12.87 -24.84
CA THR A 32 9.26 -13.75 -25.03
C THR A 32 9.68 -15.09 -25.61
N ALA A 33 9.34 -16.19 -24.93
CA ALA A 33 9.28 -17.52 -25.52
C ALA A 33 7.85 -18.03 -25.42
N LYS A 34 7.18 -18.20 -26.56
CA LYS A 34 5.88 -18.89 -26.64
C LYS A 34 6.11 -20.38 -26.44
N ALA A 35 5.40 -20.98 -25.48
CA ALA A 35 5.37 -22.43 -25.31
C ALA A 35 4.21 -23.03 -26.12
N THR A 36 4.54 -23.79 -27.15
CA THR A 36 3.63 -24.77 -27.78
C THR A 36 4.06 -26.17 -27.32
N LYS A 37 3.08 -27.02 -27.00
CA LYS A 37 3.29 -28.40 -26.51
C LYS A 37 3.88 -29.30 -27.61
N THR A 38 5.20 -29.31 -27.70
CA THR A 38 6.10 -30.41 -28.10
C THR A 38 7.50 -29.87 -27.87
N ALA A 39 8.43 -30.66 -27.32
CA ALA A 39 9.78 -30.17 -27.03
C ALA A 39 10.51 -29.81 -28.33
N VAL A 40 10.35 -28.56 -28.77
CA VAL A 40 11.16 -27.98 -29.84
C VAL A 40 12.59 -27.88 -29.29
N PRO A 41 13.60 -28.39 -30.00
CA PRO A 41 14.98 -28.25 -29.57
C PRO A 41 15.32 -26.77 -29.37
N LEU A 42 15.94 -26.45 -28.24
CA LEU A 42 16.41 -25.09 -27.96
C LEU A 42 17.35 -24.63 -29.08
N THR A 43 17.17 -23.39 -29.54
CA THR A 43 18.15 -22.75 -30.43
C THR A 43 19.50 -22.62 -29.72
N GLU A 44 20.61 -22.56 -30.47
CA GLU A 44 21.96 -22.36 -29.89
C GLU A 44 22.03 -21.12 -28.99
N LYS A 45 21.30 -20.06 -29.34
CA LYS A 45 21.16 -18.86 -28.53
C LYS A 45 20.45 -19.12 -27.19
N GLN A 46 19.37 -19.89 -27.18
CA GLN A 46 18.67 -20.28 -25.95
C GLN A 46 19.49 -21.26 -25.09
N LYS A 47 20.30 -22.12 -25.71
CA LYS A 47 21.25 -22.99 -24.99
C LYS A 47 22.33 -22.18 -24.29
N ALA A 48 22.93 -21.21 -24.98
CA ALA A 48 23.91 -20.30 -24.40
C ALA A 48 23.33 -19.46 -23.27
N GLU A 49 22.08 -18.98 -23.42
CA GLU A 49 21.38 -18.23 -22.37
C GLU A 49 21.06 -19.08 -21.14
N ARG A 50 20.59 -20.31 -21.32
CA ARG A 50 20.38 -21.24 -20.19
C ARG A 50 21.69 -21.62 -19.51
N ALA A 51 22.78 -21.76 -20.24
CA ALA A 51 24.09 -22.08 -19.67
C ALA A 51 24.63 -20.95 -18.76
N ALA A 52 24.19 -19.72 -18.97
CA ALA A 52 24.57 -18.56 -18.16
C ALA A 52 23.65 -18.31 -16.94
N MET A 53 22.54 -19.05 -16.80
CA MET A 53 21.59 -18.89 -15.70
C MET A 53 22.07 -19.54 -14.41
N THR A 54 21.69 -18.96 -13.26
CA THR A 54 21.88 -19.60 -11.95
C THR A 54 20.98 -20.82 -11.79
N SER A 55 21.25 -21.65 -10.78
CA SER A 55 20.42 -22.84 -10.49
C SER A 55 18.98 -22.45 -10.11
N GLU A 56 18.81 -21.31 -9.44
CA GLU A 56 17.53 -20.71 -9.09
C GLU A 56 16.77 -20.24 -10.32
N GLN A 57 17.44 -19.53 -11.23
CA GLN A 57 16.85 -19.06 -12.50
C GLN A 57 16.42 -20.23 -13.38
N LEU A 58 17.22 -21.30 -13.44
CA LEU A 58 16.88 -22.53 -14.16
C LEU A 58 15.66 -23.23 -13.54
N CYS A 59 15.62 -23.35 -12.21
CA CYS A 59 14.46 -23.92 -11.52
C CYS A 59 13.20 -23.10 -11.78
N TYR A 60 13.26 -21.78 -11.60
CA TYR A 60 12.14 -20.88 -11.90
C TYR A 60 11.65 -21.04 -13.35
N GLN A 61 12.57 -20.99 -14.31
CA GLN A 61 12.22 -21.09 -15.73
C GLN A 61 11.52 -22.41 -16.05
N ASP A 62 11.99 -23.53 -15.49
CA ASP A 62 11.40 -24.85 -15.77
C ASP A 62 10.08 -25.08 -15.02
N LEU A 63 10.00 -24.66 -13.75
CA LEU A 63 8.81 -24.82 -12.93
C LEU A 63 7.65 -23.96 -13.45
N CYS A 64 7.98 -22.71 -13.82
CA CYS A 64 7.01 -21.72 -14.24
C CYS A 64 6.89 -21.62 -15.78
N ALA A 65 7.54 -22.51 -16.54
CA ALA A 65 7.56 -22.50 -18.01
C ALA A 65 6.15 -22.37 -18.63
N SER A 66 5.20 -23.15 -18.10
CA SER A 66 3.81 -23.19 -18.59
C SER A 66 2.96 -21.99 -18.19
N GLN A 67 3.49 -21.09 -17.37
CA GLN A 67 2.78 -19.97 -16.74
C GLN A 67 3.43 -18.60 -17.04
N SER A 68 4.66 -18.62 -17.56
CA SER A 68 5.58 -17.47 -17.68
C SER A 68 5.17 -16.34 -18.65
N THR A 69 3.96 -16.36 -19.21
CA THR A 69 3.50 -15.33 -20.17
C THR A 69 2.17 -14.67 -19.83
N GLU A 70 1.42 -15.18 -18.85
CA GLU A 70 0.25 -14.47 -18.34
C GLU A 70 0.70 -13.45 -17.29
N ILE A 71 1.35 -12.40 -17.79
CA ILE A 71 1.35 -11.07 -17.17
C ILE A 71 2.26 -10.91 -15.92
N SER A 72 3.48 -10.38 -16.10
CA SER A 72 4.22 -9.69 -15.03
C SER A 72 3.57 -8.34 -14.72
N TYR A 73 3.72 -7.81 -13.50
CA TYR A 73 3.22 -6.48 -13.13
C TYR A 73 3.76 -5.37 -14.04
N ALA A 74 5.05 -5.42 -14.39
CA ALA A 74 5.64 -4.44 -15.31
C ALA A 74 4.91 -4.39 -16.67
N ASN A 75 4.61 -5.56 -17.24
CA ASN A 75 3.85 -5.67 -18.48
C ASN A 75 2.39 -5.19 -18.34
N LEU A 76 1.72 -5.41 -17.19
CA LEU A 76 0.40 -4.81 -16.94
C LEU A 76 0.47 -3.30 -17.01
N MET A 77 1.42 -2.73 -16.28
CA MET A 77 1.56 -1.29 -16.14
C MET A 77 1.94 -0.64 -17.47
N ALA A 78 2.81 -1.28 -18.26
CA ALA A 78 3.19 -0.83 -19.59
C ALA A 78 2.01 -0.90 -20.58
N LYS A 79 1.23 -1.99 -20.56
CA LYS A 79 0.04 -2.13 -21.41
C LYS A 79 -1.05 -1.13 -21.02
N ALA A 80 -1.27 -0.96 -19.72
CA ALA A 80 -2.27 -0.05 -19.18
C ALA A 80 -1.91 1.44 -19.35
N ALA A 81 -0.65 1.76 -19.66
CA ALA A 81 -0.25 3.10 -20.06
C ALA A 81 -0.79 3.50 -21.45
N GLN A 82 -1.30 2.55 -22.24
CA GLN A 82 -1.83 2.79 -23.59
C GLN A 82 -3.37 2.89 -23.54
N PRO A 83 -3.96 4.10 -23.64
CA PRO A 83 -5.41 4.27 -23.61
C PRO A 83 -6.08 3.95 -24.95
N SER A 84 -7.28 3.40 -24.89
CA SER A 84 -8.22 3.34 -26.02
C SER A 84 -8.71 4.74 -26.42
N ASP A 85 -9.29 4.87 -27.61
CA ASP A 85 -9.81 6.17 -28.09
C ASP A 85 -10.91 6.74 -27.17
N THR A 86 -11.79 5.88 -26.65
CA THR A 86 -12.82 6.29 -25.69
C THR A 86 -12.21 6.81 -24.38
N GLN A 87 -11.14 6.18 -23.89
CA GLN A 87 -10.45 6.63 -22.67
C GLN A 87 -9.67 7.93 -22.89
N LYS A 88 -9.05 8.09 -24.05
CA LYS A 88 -8.43 9.37 -24.44
C LYS A 88 -9.48 10.48 -24.47
N ALA A 89 -10.63 10.23 -25.09
CA ALA A 89 -11.73 11.19 -25.14
C ALA A 89 -12.23 11.55 -23.73
N TYR A 90 -12.44 10.56 -22.87
CA TYR A 90 -12.83 10.79 -21.47
C TYR A 90 -11.80 11.65 -20.72
N TYR A 91 -10.52 11.29 -20.81
CA TYR A 91 -9.44 12.04 -20.18
C TYR A 91 -9.40 13.49 -20.66
N GLN A 92 -9.47 13.72 -21.98
CA GLN A 92 -9.46 15.06 -22.56
C GLN A 92 -10.66 15.89 -22.10
N GLN A 93 -11.85 15.29 -22.05
CA GLN A 93 -13.08 15.98 -21.68
C GLN A 93 -13.18 16.28 -20.18
N HIS A 94 -12.69 15.38 -19.32
CA HIS A 94 -12.98 15.44 -17.88
C HIS A 94 -11.76 15.64 -16.99
N LEU A 95 -10.56 15.25 -17.40
CA LEU A 95 -9.39 15.19 -16.53
C LEU A 95 -8.27 16.15 -16.94
N ASP A 96 -8.00 16.37 -18.23
CA ASP A 96 -6.84 17.14 -18.72
C ASP A 96 -6.78 18.56 -18.13
N GLY A 97 -7.90 19.30 -18.17
CA GLY A 97 -7.98 20.65 -17.60
C GLY A 97 -7.72 20.67 -16.09
N ARG A 98 -8.30 19.73 -15.36
CA ARG A 98 -8.16 19.62 -13.89
C ARG A 98 -6.76 19.21 -13.49
N LEU A 99 -6.15 18.29 -14.24
CA LEU A 99 -4.77 17.89 -14.02
C LEU A 99 -3.81 19.06 -14.23
N LYS A 100 -3.99 19.85 -15.30
CA LYS A 100 -3.19 21.07 -15.53
C LYS A 100 -3.30 22.03 -14.34
N GLU A 101 -4.51 22.21 -13.81
CA GLU A 101 -4.73 23.08 -12.66
C GLU A 101 -3.99 22.59 -11.40
N VAL A 102 -4.07 21.30 -11.09
CA VAL A 102 -3.34 20.68 -9.97
C VAL A 102 -1.83 20.83 -10.15
N ILE A 103 -1.32 20.54 -11.35
CA ILE A 103 0.12 20.66 -11.65
C ILE A 103 0.57 22.09 -11.43
N ASN A 104 -0.15 23.08 -11.96
CA ASN A 104 0.18 24.48 -11.79
C ASN A 104 0.18 24.89 -10.31
N ALA A 105 -0.84 24.48 -9.56
CA ALA A 105 -0.92 24.75 -8.12
C ALA A 105 0.23 24.08 -7.35
N LYS A 106 0.59 22.83 -7.67
CA LYS A 106 1.73 22.11 -7.05
C LYS A 106 3.07 22.77 -7.35
N VAL A 107 3.30 23.18 -8.60
CA VAL A 107 4.52 23.89 -9.00
C VAL A 107 4.62 25.23 -8.27
N GLN A 108 3.52 25.98 -8.18
CA GLN A 108 3.47 27.24 -7.44
C GLN A 108 3.74 27.03 -5.96
N LEU A 109 3.15 25.99 -5.35
CA LEU A 109 3.37 25.59 -3.96
C LEU A 109 4.85 25.32 -3.70
N HIS A 110 5.49 24.44 -4.48
CA HIS A 110 6.91 24.10 -4.31
C HIS A 110 7.83 25.29 -4.56
N THR A 111 7.53 26.12 -5.56
CA THR A 111 8.29 27.35 -5.85
C THR A 111 8.20 28.31 -4.66
N THR A 112 6.99 28.51 -4.12
CA THR A 112 6.77 29.39 -2.97
C THR A 112 7.48 28.84 -1.73
N THR A 113 7.40 27.54 -1.46
CA THR A 113 8.12 26.90 -0.36
C THR A 113 9.63 27.11 -0.48
N LEU A 114 10.22 26.86 -1.65
CA LEU A 114 11.66 27.07 -1.88
C LEU A 114 12.05 28.53 -1.65
N ASN A 115 11.28 29.48 -2.19
CA ASN A 115 11.52 30.90 -2.04
C ASN A 115 11.44 31.34 -0.58
N GLN A 116 10.46 30.86 0.19
CA GLN A 116 10.33 31.16 1.62
C GLN A 116 11.51 30.60 2.43
N LEU A 117 11.93 29.36 2.15
CA LEU A 117 13.09 28.75 2.79
C LEU A 117 14.38 29.51 2.52
N GLN A 118 14.55 30.04 1.30
CA GLN A 118 15.72 30.84 0.93
C GLN A 118 15.68 32.25 1.53
N ALA A 119 14.53 32.92 1.44
CA ALA A 119 14.37 34.30 1.90
C ALA A 119 14.58 34.44 3.41
N LYS A 120 14.16 33.45 4.19
CA LYS A 120 14.20 33.47 5.67
C LYS A 120 15.40 32.72 6.26
N GLU A 121 16.29 32.16 5.44
CA GLU A 121 17.37 31.30 5.92
C GLU A 121 18.29 32.01 6.92
N SER A 122 18.65 33.26 6.65
CA SER A 122 19.47 34.07 7.55
C SER A 122 18.81 34.33 8.91
N GLU A 123 17.47 34.26 8.98
CA GLU A 123 16.71 34.48 10.21
C GLU A 123 16.64 33.20 11.07
N PHE A 124 16.92 32.02 10.51
CA PHE A 124 16.76 30.74 11.21
C PHE A 124 17.65 30.60 12.45
N ALA A 125 18.83 31.20 12.45
CA ALA A 125 19.75 31.16 13.59
C ALA A 125 19.12 31.75 14.86
N ASN A 126 18.26 32.77 14.70
CA ASN A 126 17.61 33.48 15.81
C ASN A 126 16.13 33.11 15.97
N ALA A 127 15.59 32.26 15.10
CA ALA A 127 14.20 31.84 15.18
C ALA A 127 14.00 30.86 16.34
N GLU A 128 13.17 31.22 17.31
CA GLU A 128 12.79 30.35 18.42
C GLU A 128 11.55 29.52 18.06
N LEU A 129 11.65 28.20 18.24
CA LEU A 129 10.53 27.29 18.08
C LEU A 129 9.81 27.15 19.44
N ASN A 130 8.50 27.39 19.47
CA ASN A 130 7.72 27.15 20.69
C ASN A 130 7.66 25.65 21.02
N GLU A 131 7.25 25.32 22.24
CA GLU A 131 7.22 23.93 22.72
C GLU A 131 6.39 23.02 21.81
N THR A 132 5.23 23.49 21.35
CA THR A 132 4.34 22.73 20.46
C THR A 132 4.99 22.48 19.10
N GLN A 133 5.64 23.48 18.50
CA GLN A 133 6.37 23.35 17.25
C GLN A 133 7.51 22.33 17.39
N MET A 134 8.24 22.38 18.51
CA MET A 134 9.27 21.39 18.83
C MET A 134 8.72 19.98 18.97
N ARG A 135 7.62 19.79 19.72
CA ARG A 135 6.95 18.50 19.86
C ARG A 135 6.48 17.95 18.52
N LEU A 136 5.88 18.79 17.67
CA LEU A 136 5.42 18.39 16.34
C LEU A 136 6.58 17.86 15.47
N ILE A 137 7.72 18.56 15.46
CA ILE A 137 8.90 18.11 14.72
C ILE A 137 9.38 16.76 15.26
N LYS A 138 9.47 16.59 16.58
CA LYS A 138 9.88 15.31 17.20
C LYS A 138 8.96 14.17 16.80
N VAL A 139 7.64 14.39 16.84
CA VAL A 139 6.65 13.40 16.41
C VAL A 139 6.88 12.97 14.96
N ILE A 140 7.16 13.90 14.05
CA ILE A 140 7.43 13.55 12.65
C ILE A 140 8.76 12.81 12.48
N TYR A 141 9.79 13.17 13.24
CA TYR A 141 11.05 12.41 13.27
C TYR A 141 10.82 10.96 13.71
N ILE A 142 10.13 10.76 14.85
CA ILE A 142 9.74 9.44 15.38
C ILE A 142 9.03 8.63 14.30
N LEU A 143 7.98 9.22 13.74
CA LEU A 143 7.14 8.54 12.77
C LEU A 143 7.95 8.18 11.52
N SER A 144 8.82 9.08 11.03
CA SER A 144 9.67 8.82 9.85
C SER A 144 10.70 7.71 10.04
N GLY A 145 10.92 7.24 11.28
CA GLY A 145 11.83 6.14 11.58
C GLY A 145 13.31 6.49 11.46
N LYS A 146 13.65 7.77 11.31
CA LYS A 146 15.03 8.26 11.29
C LYS A 146 15.53 8.48 12.71
N ASP A 147 16.74 7.99 12.98
CA ASP A 147 17.46 8.19 14.25
C ASP A 147 16.77 7.65 15.52
N ILE A 148 15.86 6.68 15.35
CA ILE A 148 15.27 5.90 16.46
C ILE A 148 15.61 4.42 16.30
N SER A 149 15.86 3.74 17.43
CA SER A 149 16.06 2.29 17.41
C SER A 149 14.78 1.59 16.97
N GLU A 150 14.92 0.40 16.36
CA GLU A 150 13.76 -0.38 15.95
C GLU A 150 12.88 -0.81 17.13
N SER A 151 13.49 -1.10 18.30
CA SER A 151 12.76 -1.43 19.52
C SER A 151 11.91 -0.27 20.01
N ASP A 152 12.44 0.95 20.01
CA ASP A 152 11.70 2.14 20.43
C ASP A 152 10.57 2.45 19.45
N ARG A 153 10.85 2.30 18.14
CA ARG A 153 9.85 2.45 17.09
C ARG A 153 8.68 1.48 17.31
N LYS A 154 8.96 0.20 17.55
CA LYS A 154 7.95 -0.84 17.82
C LYS A 154 7.12 -0.50 19.06
N ALA A 155 7.76 -0.06 20.15
CA ALA A 155 7.06 0.34 21.38
C ALA A 155 6.13 1.55 21.17
N ILE A 156 6.58 2.55 20.40
CA ILE A 156 5.77 3.74 20.09
C ILE A 156 4.56 3.37 19.23
N PHE A 157 4.74 2.57 18.19
CA PHE A 157 3.61 2.14 17.35
C PHE A 157 2.64 1.24 18.10
N ALA A 158 3.11 0.39 19.01
CA ALA A 158 2.25 -0.38 19.89
C ALA A 158 1.34 0.54 20.73
N LYS A 159 1.92 1.60 21.33
CA LYS A 159 1.16 2.60 22.10
C LYS A 159 0.18 3.39 21.23
N ILE A 160 0.55 3.73 19.99
CA ILE A 160 -0.38 4.36 19.04
C ILE A 160 -1.56 3.43 18.73
N GLY A 161 -1.30 2.13 18.58
CA GLY A 161 -2.33 1.11 18.33
C GLY A 161 -3.37 0.97 19.45
N GLU A 162 -3.11 1.48 20.65
CA GLU A 162 -4.07 1.47 21.75
C GLU A 162 -5.21 2.47 21.59
N TYR A 163 -5.00 3.56 20.83
CA TYR A 163 -6.01 4.60 20.63
C TYR A 163 -7.16 4.14 19.72
N ASP A 164 -8.39 4.54 20.06
CA ASP A 164 -9.59 4.14 19.32
C ASP A 164 -9.55 4.56 17.84
N PHE A 165 -9.02 5.74 17.54
CA PHE A 165 -8.89 6.21 16.15
C PHE A 165 -7.88 5.38 15.34
N ALA A 166 -6.88 4.77 15.97
CA ALA A 166 -5.95 3.86 15.30
C ALA A 166 -6.64 2.53 14.98
N LYS A 167 -7.34 1.95 15.95
CA LYS A 167 -8.16 0.74 15.76
C LYS A 167 -9.27 0.95 14.72
N ALA A 168 -9.93 2.12 14.74
CA ALA A 168 -10.93 2.51 13.75
C ALA A 168 -10.32 2.65 12.35
N ASN A 169 -9.10 3.17 12.26
CA ASN A 169 -8.38 3.28 10.99
C ASN A 169 -8.04 1.90 10.43
N ASP A 170 -7.62 0.95 11.26
CA ASP A 170 -7.39 -0.43 10.85
C ASP A 170 -8.69 -1.09 10.34
N ARG A 171 -9.82 -0.82 11.01
CA ARG A 171 -11.16 -1.20 10.52
C ARG A 171 -11.47 -0.62 9.15
N ALA A 172 -11.22 0.67 8.93
CA ALA A 172 -11.47 1.27 7.62
C ALA A 172 -10.55 0.76 6.51
N HIS A 173 -9.30 0.39 6.83
CA HIS A 173 -8.40 -0.21 5.84
C HIS A 173 -8.99 -1.50 5.25
N LEU A 174 -9.69 -2.28 6.08
CA LEU A 174 -10.32 -3.53 5.70
C LEU A 174 -11.75 -3.36 5.17
N GLN A 175 -12.61 -2.73 5.97
CA GLN A 175 -14.06 -2.74 5.80
C GLN A 175 -14.59 -1.53 5.02
N GLY A 176 -13.71 -0.61 4.63
CA GLY A 176 -14.07 0.63 3.98
C GLY A 176 -14.32 1.79 4.97
N PRO A 177 -14.44 3.01 4.45
CA PRO A 177 -14.45 4.24 5.24
C PRO A 177 -15.54 4.27 6.32
N GLN A 178 -16.76 3.84 6.00
CA GLN A 178 -17.87 3.82 6.96
C GLN A 178 -17.54 3.09 8.27
N ALA A 179 -16.67 2.08 8.25
CA ALA A 179 -16.29 1.34 9.45
C ALA A 179 -15.46 2.16 10.44
N TYR A 180 -14.67 3.14 9.97
CA TYR A 180 -14.01 4.09 10.86
C TYR A 180 -15.04 4.94 11.58
N LEU A 181 -15.98 5.51 10.82
CA LEU A 181 -17.00 6.42 11.35
C LEU A 181 -17.90 5.73 12.37
N LEU A 182 -18.34 4.50 12.08
CA LEU A 182 -19.15 3.70 13.00
C LEU A 182 -18.34 3.13 14.17
N ALA A 183 -17.01 2.96 14.04
CA ALA A 183 -16.17 2.62 15.20
C ALA A 183 -15.98 3.82 16.14
N MET A 184 -15.90 5.03 15.59
CA MET A 184 -15.74 6.26 16.37
C MET A 184 -17.07 6.79 16.93
N HIS A 185 -18.19 6.54 16.25
CA HIS A 185 -19.54 6.99 16.60
C HIS A 185 -20.57 5.87 16.40
N PRO A 186 -20.55 4.81 17.22
CA PRO A 186 -21.32 3.57 17.00
C PRO A 186 -22.84 3.73 17.05
N GLU A 187 -23.34 4.78 17.69
CA GLU A 187 -24.76 5.08 17.83
C GLU A 187 -25.37 5.90 16.67
N LYS A 188 -24.55 6.30 15.70
CA LYS A 188 -24.95 7.21 14.61
C LYS A 188 -25.09 6.51 13.28
N THR A 189 -25.89 7.09 12.39
CA THR A 189 -25.82 6.75 10.95
C THR A 189 -24.46 7.15 10.39
N VAL A 190 -24.03 6.56 9.27
CA VAL A 190 -22.73 6.90 8.65
C VAL A 190 -22.59 8.41 8.38
N MET A 191 -23.66 9.06 7.92
CA MET A 191 -23.64 10.50 7.62
C MET A 191 -23.62 11.37 8.88
N ASP A 192 -24.34 10.98 9.92
CA ASP A 192 -24.30 11.70 11.20
C ASP A 192 -22.98 11.48 11.94
N ALA A 193 -22.40 10.28 11.82
CA ALA A 193 -21.05 9.98 12.26
C ALA A 193 -20.00 10.81 11.50
N ALA A 194 -20.13 10.95 10.17
CA ALA A 194 -19.26 11.81 9.38
C ALA A 194 -19.30 13.27 9.84
N ARG A 195 -20.49 13.82 10.10
CA ARG A 195 -20.64 15.20 10.60
C ARG A 195 -20.09 15.37 12.01
N ALA A 196 -20.35 14.42 12.90
CA ALA A 196 -19.79 14.41 14.25
C ALA A 196 -18.25 14.38 14.20
N GLU A 197 -17.69 13.54 13.32
CA GLU A 197 -16.26 13.43 13.11
C GLU A 197 -15.66 14.71 12.53
N ILE A 198 -16.32 15.35 11.55
CA ILE A 198 -15.90 16.65 10.99
C ILE A 198 -15.81 17.70 12.10
N ASN A 199 -16.84 17.85 12.92
CA ASN A 199 -16.85 18.87 13.97
C ASN A 199 -15.69 18.68 14.94
N LEU A 200 -15.45 17.44 15.37
CA LEU A 200 -14.36 17.10 16.29
C LEU A 200 -12.98 17.34 15.65
N VAL A 201 -12.80 16.97 14.38
CA VAL A 201 -11.52 17.14 13.69
C VAL A 201 -11.23 18.62 13.40
N LEU A 202 -12.24 19.43 13.08
CA LEU A 202 -12.09 20.87 12.92
C LEU A 202 -11.73 21.56 14.25
N GLU A 203 -12.30 21.11 15.38
CA GLU A 203 -11.93 21.60 16.71
C GLU A 203 -10.48 21.24 17.07
N MET A 204 -10.06 20.00 16.81
CA MET A 204 -8.68 19.56 17.01
C MET A 204 -7.70 20.31 16.11
N GLN A 205 -8.06 20.56 14.85
CA GLN A 205 -7.30 21.38 13.92
C GLN A 205 -7.10 22.79 14.48
N GLU A 206 -8.18 23.44 14.94
CA GLU A 206 -8.11 24.81 15.45
C GLU A 206 -7.23 24.88 16.71
N THR A 207 -7.37 23.89 17.60
CA THR A 207 -6.53 23.76 18.79
C THR A 207 -5.05 23.62 18.42
N LEU A 208 -4.73 22.76 17.46
CA LEU A 208 -3.36 22.59 16.93
C LEU A 208 -2.83 23.88 16.31
N ASN A 209 -3.59 24.52 15.42
CA ASN A 209 -3.20 25.76 14.75
C ASN A 209 -2.91 26.88 15.77
N LYS A 210 -3.78 27.03 16.78
CA LYS A 210 -3.60 27.98 17.87
C LYS A 210 -2.33 27.68 18.69
N ALA A 211 -2.09 26.41 19.03
CA ALA A 211 -0.92 25.99 19.80
C ALA A 211 0.40 26.12 19.01
N ILE A 212 0.36 25.93 17.68
CA ILE A 212 1.50 26.15 16.78
C ILE A 212 1.77 27.65 16.61
N GLY A 213 0.74 28.50 16.74
CA GLY A 213 0.82 29.95 16.52
C GLY A 213 0.60 30.36 15.06
N PHE A 214 0.21 29.42 14.20
CA PHE A 214 -0.03 29.66 12.78
C PHE A 214 -1.12 28.71 12.27
N ARG A 215 -2.03 29.22 11.42
CA ARG A 215 -3.01 28.36 10.73
C ARG A 215 -2.25 27.53 9.72
N PHE A 216 -1.93 26.30 10.09
CA PHE A 216 -1.04 25.44 9.35
C PHE A 216 -1.76 24.28 8.66
N ILE A 217 -2.86 23.83 9.28
CA ILE A 217 -3.77 22.84 8.74
C ILE A 217 -5.09 23.55 8.42
N ASP A 218 -5.62 23.31 7.23
CA ASP A 218 -6.95 23.79 6.85
C ASP A 218 -7.76 22.72 6.12
N LEU A 219 -8.79 22.22 6.80
CA LEU A 219 -9.69 21.19 6.30
C LEU A 219 -11.10 21.70 5.98
N ASP A 220 -11.45 22.95 6.31
CA ASP A 220 -12.84 23.46 6.18
C ASP A 220 -13.19 23.89 4.74
N HIS A 221 -13.01 22.97 3.79
CA HIS A 221 -13.26 23.20 2.37
C HIS A 221 -13.71 21.91 1.66
N GLY A 222 -14.35 22.04 0.49
CA GLY A 222 -14.71 20.90 -0.36
C GLY A 222 -15.72 19.97 0.29
N VAL A 223 -15.42 18.68 0.29
CA VAL A 223 -16.25 17.63 0.90
C VAL A 223 -16.61 17.96 2.35
N ILE A 224 -15.65 18.42 3.16
CA ILE A 224 -15.87 18.72 4.58
C ILE A 224 -16.87 19.85 4.75
N ALA A 225 -16.68 20.97 4.06
CA ALA A 225 -17.60 22.10 4.10
C ALA A 225 -19.01 21.70 3.62
N ARG A 226 -19.10 20.89 2.55
CA ARG A 226 -20.38 20.41 2.01
C ARG A 226 -21.10 19.48 2.99
N LEU A 227 -20.39 18.55 3.62
CA LEU A 227 -20.93 17.63 4.62
C LEU A 227 -21.40 18.35 5.88
N LYS A 228 -20.62 19.34 6.34
CA LYS A 228 -20.97 20.24 7.43
C LYS A 228 -22.26 21.00 7.16
N ALA A 229 -22.49 21.41 5.91
CA ALA A 229 -23.72 22.05 5.45
C ALA A 229 -24.91 21.08 5.23
N GLY A 230 -24.79 19.82 5.66
CA GLY A 230 -25.88 18.83 5.56
C GLY A 230 -25.86 18.01 4.26
N GLY A 231 -24.89 18.22 3.37
CA GLY A 231 -24.74 17.44 2.14
C GLY A 231 -24.43 15.96 2.38
N THR A 232 -24.39 15.20 1.29
CA THR A 232 -23.97 13.79 1.27
C THR A 232 -22.51 13.65 0.79
N ALA A 233 -21.92 12.48 1.04
CA ALA A 233 -20.63 12.08 0.49
C ALA A 233 -20.71 10.67 -0.08
N ASP A 234 -20.01 10.45 -1.18
CA ASP A 234 -19.76 9.10 -1.67
C ASP A 234 -18.65 8.39 -0.88
N ALA A 235 -18.42 7.11 -1.18
CA ALA A 235 -17.42 6.30 -0.48
C ALA A 235 -15.99 6.88 -0.60
N THR A 236 -15.65 7.51 -1.72
CA THR A 236 -14.31 8.08 -1.90
C THR A 236 -14.15 9.36 -1.07
N GLU A 237 -15.18 10.19 -1.06
CA GLU A 237 -15.21 11.41 -0.26
C GLU A 237 -15.17 11.11 1.25
N LEU A 238 -15.85 10.05 1.71
CA LEU A 238 -15.73 9.57 3.09
C LEU A 238 -14.32 9.06 3.42
N LYS A 239 -13.65 8.39 2.48
CA LYS A 239 -12.27 7.91 2.64
C LYS A 239 -11.29 9.07 2.82
N ASP A 240 -11.41 10.14 2.03
CA ASP A 240 -10.59 11.34 2.19
C ASP A 240 -10.83 12.04 3.53
N LEU A 241 -12.10 12.11 3.98
CA LEU A 241 -12.45 12.61 5.31
C LEU A 241 -11.76 11.81 6.42
N ILE A 242 -11.84 10.49 6.39
CA ILE A 242 -11.29 9.62 7.45
C ILE A 242 -9.77 9.67 7.50
N GLN A 243 -9.11 9.75 6.34
CA GLN A 243 -7.67 9.91 6.31
C GLN A 243 -7.25 11.25 6.93
N SER A 244 -7.97 12.33 6.64
CA SER A 244 -7.74 13.64 7.25
C SER A 244 -7.98 13.60 8.75
N SER A 245 -9.09 12.97 9.17
CA SER A 245 -9.44 12.74 10.58
C SER A 245 -8.36 11.97 11.34
N TYR A 246 -7.97 10.79 10.85
CA TYR A 246 -6.93 9.96 11.46
C TYR A 246 -5.63 10.75 11.64
N SER A 247 -5.22 11.48 10.60
CA SER A 247 -3.98 12.26 10.62
C SER A 247 -4.03 13.38 11.65
N VAL A 248 -5.14 14.14 11.72
CA VAL A 248 -5.30 15.22 12.70
C VAL A 248 -5.31 14.67 14.11
N ARG A 249 -6.04 13.58 14.36
CA ARG A 249 -6.08 12.92 15.67
C ARG A 249 -4.73 12.40 16.11
N LEU A 250 -3.98 11.80 15.20
CA LEU A 250 -2.65 11.28 15.48
C LEU A 250 -1.70 12.42 15.86
N VAL A 251 -1.65 13.49 15.05
CA VAL A 251 -0.83 14.68 15.35
C VAL A 251 -1.26 15.33 16.65
N HIS A 252 -2.56 15.56 16.84
CA HIS A 252 -3.11 16.16 18.05
C HIS A 252 -2.73 15.35 19.29
N THR A 253 -2.93 14.03 19.24
CA THR A 253 -2.65 13.12 20.36
C THR A 253 -1.15 13.11 20.70
N LEU A 254 -0.30 12.99 19.69
CA LEU A 254 1.15 12.89 19.89
C LEU A 254 1.81 14.24 20.24
N THR A 255 1.17 15.37 19.91
CA THR A 255 1.71 16.70 20.14
C THR A 255 1.18 17.34 21.42
N LEU A 256 -0.13 17.24 21.69
CA LEU A 256 -0.80 18.02 22.74
C LEU A 256 -1.31 17.20 23.94
N LYS A 257 -1.50 15.88 23.80
CA LYS A 257 -2.20 15.07 24.84
C LYS A 257 -1.26 14.49 25.91
N GLU A 258 -0.26 15.25 26.37
CA GLU A 258 0.73 14.81 27.39
C GLU A 258 1.31 13.41 27.12
N THR A 259 1.69 13.14 25.87
CA THR A 259 2.25 11.84 25.53
C THR A 259 3.77 11.86 25.69
N ALA A 260 4.27 11.04 26.61
CA ALA A 260 5.71 10.76 26.80
C ALA A 260 6.44 10.25 25.53
N ILE A 261 5.71 10.03 24.43
CA ILE A 261 6.26 9.60 23.14
C ILE A 261 7.15 10.70 22.54
N ALA A 262 6.70 11.97 22.53
CA ALA A 262 7.52 13.08 22.01
C ALA A 262 8.73 13.39 22.91
N ASP A 263 8.65 13.02 24.19
CA ASP A 263 9.71 13.25 25.18
C ASP A 263 10.82 12.18 25.10
N ALA A 264 10.56 11.05 24.44
CA ALA A 264 11.54 9.98 24.24
C ALA A 264 12.70 10.37 23.28
N LEU A 265 12.53 11.42 22.48
CA LEU A 265 13.55 11.89 21.54
C LEU A 265 14.17 13.21 22.05
N PRO A 266 15.44 13.20 22.49
CA PRO A 266 16.14 14.39 22.96
C PRO A 266 16.61 15.26 21.78
N LEU A 267 15.66 15.73 20.96
CA LEU A 267 15.92 16.62 19.84
C LEU A 267 15.86 18.09 20.30
N GLN A 268 16.95 18.82 20.10
CA GLN A 268 17.06 20.25 20.41
C GLN A 268 16.90 21.10 19.13
N ALA A 269 16.49 22.36 19.30
CA ALA A 269 16.29 23.29 18.18
C ALA A 269 17.56 23.44 17.32
N GLU A 270 18.75 23.45 17.94
CA GLU A 270 20.02 23.55 17.23
C GLU A 270 20.33 22.33 16.35
N THR A 271 19.97 21.13 16.83
CA THR A 271 20.05 19.90 16.05
C THR A 271 19.12 19.96 14.84
N ILE A 272 17.92 20.53 15.00
CA ILE A 272 16.96 20.70 13.90
C ILE A 272 17.52 21.62 12.82
N ARG A 273 18.08 22.78 13.20
CA ARG A 273 18.71 23.71 12.26
C ARG A 273 19.87 23.04 11.52
N THR A 274 20.73 22.36 12.25
CA THR A 274 21.87 21.63 11.67
C THR A 274 21.41 20.55 10.68
N ASN A 275 20.39 19.78 11.06
CA ASN A 275 19.82 18.73 10.20
C ASN A 275 19.20 19.34 8.94
N LEU A 276 18.42 20.41 9.08
CA LEU A 276 17.83 21.11 7.94
C LEU A 276 18.90 21.62 6.97
N ALA A 277 19.96 22.26 7.48
CA ALA A 277 21.06 22.76 6.66
C ALA A 277 21.78 21.63 5.89
N LYS A 278 21.92 20.45 6.50
CA LYS A 278 22.51 19.26 5.87
C LYS A 278 21.54 18.48 4.98
N SER A 279 20.24 18.74 5.09
CA SER A 279 19.21 17.83 4.60
C SER A 279 19.05 17.76 3.08
N ASP A 280 19.89 18.43 2.27
CA ASP A 280 19.75 18.58 0.80
C ASP A 280 18.34 19.04 0.30
N LEU A 281 17.45 19.47 1.21
CA LEU A 281 16.03 19.74 0.93
C LEU A 281 15.85 20.72 -0.23
N LYS A 282 16.64 21.79 -0.28
CA LYS A 282 16.57 22.78 -1.37
C LYS A 282 16.92 22.15 -2.71
N THR A 283 17.95 21.31 -2.75
CA THR A 283 18.34 20.56 -3.96
C THR A 283 17.22 19.63 -4.40
N ARG A 284 16.58 18.90 -3.47
CA ARG A 284 15.41 18.06 -3.76
C ARG A 284 14.24 18.88 -4.33
N LEU A 285 13.93 20.04 -3.74
CA LEU A 285 12.87 20.93 -4.23
C LEU A 285 13.20 21.50 -5.62
N GLN A 286 14.44 21.94 -5.85
CA GLN A 286 14.91 22.43 -7.15
C GLN A 286 14.82 21.35 -8.22
N LYS A 287 15.26 20.12 -7.90
CA LYS A 287 15.14 18.96 -8.81
C LYS A 287 13.68 18.70 -9.21
N ARG A 288 12.75 18.71 -8.24
CA ARG A 288 11.31 18.55 -8.53
C ARG A 288 10.76 19.64 -9.45
N LEU A 289 11.16 20.89 -9.22
CA LEU A 289 10.75 22.00 -10.07
C LEU A 289 11.33 21.88 -11.49
N ALA A 290 12.56 21.39 -11.64
CA ALA A 290 13.17 21.13 -12.94
C ALA A 290 12.43 20.03 -13.73
N GLU A 291 11.76 19.10 -13.07
CA GLU A 291 10.95 18.04 -13.68
C GLU A 291 9.54 18.51 -14.09
N ALA A 292 9.11 19.71 -13.69
CA ALA A 292 7.77 20.25 -13.96
C ALA A 292 7.35 20.21 -15.46
N PRO A 293 8.22 20.51 -16.45
CA PRO A 293 7.85 20.45 -17.87
C PRO A 293 7.43 19.05 -18.34
N GLY A 294 8.00 17.99 -17.77
CA GLY A 294 7.65 16.60 -18.09
C GLY A 294 6.50 16.03 -17.25
N LEU A 295 6.14 16.71 -16.17
CA LEU A 295 5.23 16.19 -15.15
C LEU A 295 3.84 15.86 -15.69
N LYS A 296 3.30 16.70 -16.57
CA LYS A 296 1.98 16.47 -17.17
C LYS A 296 1.90 15.10 -17.85
N SER A 297 2.91 14.78 -18.67
CA SER A 297 2.96 13.51 -19.39
C SER A 297 3.09 12.31 -18.44
N ALA A 298 3.87 12.44 -17.38
CA ALA A 298 4.02 11.39 -16.37
C ALA A 298 2.71 11.15 -15.58
N CYS A 299 2.03 12.23 -15.17
CA CYS A 299 0.73 12.18 -14.50
C CYS A 299 -0.34 11.56 -15.41
N GLU A 300 -0.35 11.93 -16.69
CA GLU A 300 -1.28 11.42 -17.69
C GLU A 300 -1.15 9.90 -17.87
N VAL A 301 0.09 9.38 -17.97
CA VAL A 301 0.35 7.93 -18.00
C VAL A 301 -0.24 7.22 -16.80
N ARG A 302 -0.10 7.77 -15.59
CA ARG A 302 -0.69 7.20 -14.36
C ARG A 302 -2.22 7.21 -14.41
N MET A 303 -2.82 8.27 -14.95
CA MET A 303 -4.27 8.34 -15.13
C MET A 303 -4.77 7.26 -16.08
N TYR A 304 -4.11 7.06 -17.22
CA TYR A 304 -4.46 5.98 -18.14
C TYR A 304 -4.31 4.60 -17.50
N GLN A 305 -3.25 4.38 -16.72
CA GLN A 305 -3.09 3.13 -15.97
C GLN A 305 -4.28 2.89 -15.04
N GLY A 306 -4.74 3.90 -14.30
CA GLY A 306 -5.93 3.80 -13.44
C GLY A 306 -7.18 3.47 -14.22
N LEU A 307 -7.39 4.20 -15.32
CA LEU A 307 -8.55 4.01 -16.18
C LEU A 307 -8.61 2.64 -16.85
N ASN A 308 -7.44 2.00 -17.05
CA ASN A 308 -7.30 0.70 -17.70
C ASN A 308 -7.30 -0.50 -16.73
N LEU A 309 -6.75 -0.33 -15.52
CA LEU A 309 -6.54 -1.44 -14.59
C LEU A 309 -7.72 -1.66 -13.65
N TYR A 310 -8.53 -0.64 -13.36
CA TYR A 310 -9.66 -0.80 -12.45
C TYR A 310 -10.78 -1.64 -13.07
N PRO A 311 -11.43 -2.51 -12.28
CA PRO A 311 -12.46 -3.41 -12.77
C PRO A 311 -13.71 -2.65 -13.23
N GLU A 312 -14.35 -3.15 -14.27
CA GLU A 312 -15.70 -2.72 -14.58
C GLU A 312 -16.67 -3.29 -13.53
N VAL A 313 -17.85 -2.67 -13.38
CA VAL A 313 -18.88 -3.17 -12.45
C VAL A 313 -19.18 -4.65 -12.68
N LYS A 314 -19.26 -5.08 -13.95
CA LYS A 314 -19.46 -6.49 -14.31
C LYS A 314 -18.34 -7.41 -13.84
N ASP A 315 -17.10 -6.94 -13.81
CA ASP A 315 -15.94 -7.73 -13.35
C ASP A 315 -16.04 -7.92 -11.83
N VAL A 316 -16.40 -6.86 -11.11
CA VAL A 316 -16.62 -6.90 -9.65
C VAL A 316 -17.75 -7.86 -9.31
N THR A 317 -18.90 -7.76 -9.97
CA THR A 317 -20.04 -8.67 -9.74
C THR A 317 -19.67 -10.12 -10.04
N ALA A 318 -19.02 -10.39 -11.17
CA ALA A 318 -18.60 -11.75 -11.54
C ALA A 318 -17.53 -12.34 -10.61
N PHE A 319 -16.71 -11.49 -9.98
CA PHE A 319 -15.76 -11.95 -8.96
C PHE A 319 -16.43 -12.18 -7.61
N GLN A 320 -17.42 -11.36 -7.24
CA GLN A 320 -18.23 -11.55 -6.04
C GLN A 320 -18.91 -12.93 -6.00
N GLU A 321 -19.45 -13.39 -7.13
CA GLU A 321 -20.04 -14.74 -7.22
C GLU A 321 -19.03 -15.85 -6.92
N LYS A 322 -17.76 -15.65 -7.26
CA LYS A 322 -16.68 -16.62 -6.99
C LYS A 322 -16.26 -16.65 -5.53
N VAL A 323 -16.50 -15.58 -4.78
CA VAL A 323 -16.17 -15.52 -3.36
C VAL A 323 -16.86 -16.63 -2.59
N GLU A 324 -18.16 -16.82 -2.84
CA GLU A 324 -18.96 -17.83 -2.18
C GLU A 324 -18.45 -19.24 -2.51
N VAL A 325 -18.14 -19.49 -3.78
CA VAL A 325 -17.59 -20.77 -4.24
C VAL A 325 -16.25 -21.08 -3.56
N VAL A 326 -15.37 -20.08 -3.43
CA VAL A 326 -14.09 -20.23 -2.71
C VAL A 326 -14.33 -20.47 -1.23
N ARG A 327 -15.21 -19.69 -0.59
CA ARG A 327 -15.54 -19.83 0.83
C ARG A 327 -16.08 -21.23 1.14
N GLU A 328 -17.04 -21.72 0.37
CA GLU A 328 -17.59 -23.07 0.51
C GLU A 328 -16.50 -24.13 0.39
N GLN A 329 -15.56 -23.96 -0.55
CA GLN A 329 -14.48 -24.92 -0.72
C GLN A 329 -13.46 -24.86 0.44
N VAL A 330 -13.19 -23.69 1.00
CA VAL A 330 -12.40 -23.57 2.25
C VAL A 330 -13.11 -24.27 3.40
N LEU A 331 -14.42 -24.04 3.58
CA LEU A 331 -15.22 -24.67 4.64
C LEU A 331 -15.23 -26.19 4.57
N LYS A 332 -15.21 -26.79 3.37
CA LYS A 332 -15.10 -28.26 3.20
C LYS A 332 -13.79 -28.85 3.71
N ASN A 333 -12.74 -28.02 3.90
CA ASN A 333 -11.48 -28.45 4.49
C ASN A 333 -11.46 -28.26 6.03
N LEU A 334 -12.54 -27.77 6.62
CA LEU A 334 -12.65 -27.52 8.07
C LEU A 334 -13.66 -28.47 8.70
N ASN A 335 -13.35 -28.95 9.91
CA ASN A 335 -14.34 -29.58 10.76
C ASN A 335 -15.36 -28.53 11.20
N SER A 336 -16.66 -28.85 11.12
CA SER A 336 -17.74 -27.93 11.53
C SER A 336 -17.71 -27.54 13.01
N GLN A 337 -16.99 -28.30 13.85
CA GLN A 337 -16.78 -28.01 15.27
C GLN A 337 -15.52 -27.16 15.52
N ASP A 338 -14.66 -26.94 14.52
CA ASP A 338 -13.48 -26.10 14.65
C ASP A 338 -13.90 -24.60 14.65
N PRO A 339 -13.38 -23.76 15.56
CA PRO A 339 -13.73 -22.33 15.61
C PRO A 339 -13.54 -21.60 14.28
N ALA A 340 -12.56 -21.99 13.46
CA ALA A 340 -12.33 -21.39 12.15
C ALA A 340 -13.51 -21.57 11.19
N TYR A 341 -14.32 -22.62 11.34
CA TYR A 341 -15.47 -22.86 10.48
C TYR A 341 -16.48 -21.71 10.57
N GLU A 342 -16.86 -21.33 11.79
CA GLU A 342 -17.81 -20.24 12.03
C GLU A 342 -17.22 -18.87 11.69
N ILE A 343 -15.90 -18.69 11.86
CA ILE A 343 -15.22 -17.47 11.40
C ILE A 343 -15.29 -17.37 9.88
N VAL A 344 -14.85 -18.40 9.15
CA VAL A 344 -14.82 -18.39 7.68
C VAL A 344 -16.20 -18.15 7.08
N LYS A 345 -17.24 -18.72 7.68
CA LYS A 345 -18.64 -18.50 7.28
C LYS A 345 -19.09 -17.04 7.38
N LYS A 346 -18.52 -16.26 8.32
CA LYS A 346 -18.91 -14.88 8.62
C LYS A 346 -17.97 -13.83 8.02
N ILE A 347 -16.84 -14.24 7.42
CA ILE A 347 -15.88 -13.31 6.80
C ILE A 347 -16.57 -12.48 5.72
N SER A 348 -16.52 -11.17 5.93
CA SER A 348 -16.91 -10.20 4.91
C SER A 348 -15.78 -10.02 3.91
N VAL A 349 -16.12 -10.07 2.61
CA VAL A 349 -15.15 -9.84 1.54
C VAL A 349 -15.48 -8.52 0.87
N TYR A 350 -14.53 -7.58 0.95
CA TYR A 350 -14.66 -6.21 0.49
C TYR A 350 -14.02 -6.07 -0.90
N MET A 351 -14.84 -5.75 -1.89
CA MET A 351 -14.41 -5.59 -3.28
C MET A 351 -13.73 -4.24 -3.55
N PRO A 352 -12.84 -4.17 -4.55
CA PRO A 352 -12.27 -2.91 -5.00
C PRO A 352 -13.34 -2.02 -5.65
N GLU A 353 -13.07 -0.72 -5.68
CA GLU A 353 -13.87 0.27 -6.42
C GLU A 353 -13.93 -0.08 -7.92
N SER A 354 -15.08 0.19 -8.55
CA SER A 354 -15.20 0.07 -10.00
C SER A 354 -14.55 1.24 -10.71
N ILE A 355 -14.28 1.10 -12.01
CA ILE A 355 -13.78 2.19 -12.84
C ILE A 355 -14.71 3.41 -12.85
N ASN A 356 -16.03 3.21 -12.74
CA ASN A 356 -16.99 4.31 -12.70
C ASN A 356 -16.85 5.14 -11.41
N ASP A 357 -16.62 4.46 -10.28
CA ASP A 357 -16.44 5.10 -8.98
C ASP A 357 -15.09 5.82 -8.93
N LEU A 358 -14.02 5.18 -9.43
CA LEU A 358 -12.70 5.80 -9.57
C LEU A 358 -12.74 7.04 -10.46
N SER A 359 -13.43 6.98 -11.60
CA SER A 359 -13.45 8.08 -12.56
C SER A 359 -14.13 9.34 -11.98
N LYS A 360 -15.23 9.15 -11.25
CA LYS A 360 -15.91 10.23 -10.52
C LYS A 360 -15.01 10.83 -9.44
N SER A 361 -14.39 9.98 -8.63
CA SER A 361 -13.55 10.44 -7.53
C SER A 361 -12.27 11.12 -8.00
N LEU A 362 -11.69 10.68 -9.12
CA LEU A 362 -10.49 11.28 -9.68
C LEU A 362 -10.73 12.75 -10.09
N ALA A 363 -11.83 13.03 -10.79
CA ALA A 363 -12.15 14.40 -11.21
C ALA A 363 -12.36 15.34 -10.01
N GLN A 364 -13.08 14.88 -8.98
CA GLN A 364 -13.31 15.65 -7.77
C GLN A 364 -12.02 15.84 -6.97
N SER A 365 -11.23 14.77 -6.78
CA SER A 365 -9.95 14.81 -6.07
C SER A 365 -8.97 15.79 -6.71
N LEU A 366 -8.89 15.85 -8.04
CA LEU A 366 -8.06 16.85 -8.73
C LEU A 366 -8.51 18.29 -8.39
N THR A 367 -9.81 18.53 -8.45
CA THR A 367 -10.36 19.87 -8.16
C THR A 367 -10.05 20.29 -6.73
N ASP A 368 -10.27 19.41 -5.76
CA ASP A 368 -10.02 19.71 -4.35
C ASP A 368 -8.53 19.92 -4.06
N ARG A 369 -7.65 19.12 -4.67
CA ARG A 369 -6.19 19.25 -4.50
C ARG A 369 -5.66 20.56 -5.04
N ALA A 370 -6.12 20.99 -6.23
CA ALA A 370 -5.71 22.27 -6.80
C ALA A 370 -6.10 23.42 -5.85
N ARG A 371 -7.30 23.38 -5.27
CA ARG A 371 -7.74 24.39 -4.29
C ARG A 371 -6.89 24.35 -3.02
N THR A 372 -6.66 23.18 -2.45
CA THR A 372 -5.84 23.03 -1.23
C THR A 372 -4.41 23.55 -1.46
N ASP A 373 -3.79 23.21 -2.58
CA ASP A 373 -2.42 23.64 -2.89
C ASP A 373 -2.36 25.18 -3.09
N LYS A 374 -3.39 25.81 -3.68
CA LYS A 374 -3.51 27.28 -3.79
C LYS A 374 -3.66 27.96 -2.43
N LEU A 375 -4.52 27.43 -1.55
CA LEU A 375 -4.67 27.97 -0.19
C LEU A 375 -3.37 27.88 0.61
N GLN A 376 -2.63 26.77 0.47
CA GLN A 376 -1.33 26.62 1.10
C GLN A 376 -0.31 27.66 0.61
N VAL A 377 -0.32 28.04 -0.67
CA VAL A 377 0.52 29.13 -1.18
C VAL A 377 0.22 30.45 -0.44
N GLU A 378 -1.06 30.81 -0.29
CA GLU A 378 -1.46 32.03 0.41
C GLU A 378 -1.03 32.04 1.88
N MET A 379 -1.05 30.87 2.52
CA MET A 379 -0.59 30.68 3.90
C MET A 379 0.94 30.81 3.99
N LEU A 380 1.69 30.12 3.12
CA LEU A 380 3.16 30.15 3.11
C LEU A 380 3.73 31.56 3.00
N LEU A 381 3.10 32.43 2.20
CA LEU A 381 3.53 33.82 2.04
C LEU A 381 3.40 34.66 3.32
N LYS A 382 2.65 34.18 4.31
CA LYS A 382 2.42 34.86 5.61
C LYS A 382 3.19 34.23 6.76
N MET A 383 3.97 33.18 6.54
CA MET A 383 4.73 32.51 7.59
C MET A 383 5.86 33.42 8.10
N ASP A 384 6.14 33.36 9.40
CA ASP A 384 7.33 33.96 10.00
C ASP A 384 8.56 33.02 9.89
N ALA A 385 9.70 33.45 10.41
CA ALA A 385 10.94 32.67 10.35
C ALA A 385 10.84 31.35 11.14
N SER A 386 10.21 31.35 12.32
CA SER A 386 10.06 30.14 13.15
C SER A 386 9.14 29.11 12.50
N THR A 387 8.00 29.54 11.95
CA THR A 387 7.08 28.65 11.22
C THR A 387 7.72 28.12 9.94
N THR A 388 8.51 28.94 9.24
CA THR A 388 9.24 28.50 8.03
C THR A 388 10.34 27.50 8.38
N LEU A 389 11.06 27.70 9.50
CA LEU A 389 12.04 26.74 10.03
C LEU A 389 11.36 25.41 10.37
N MET A 390 10.22 25.45 11.07
CA MET A 390 9.42 24.25 11.36
C MET A 390 9.03 23.52 10.07
N LEU A 391 8.46 24.23 9.09
CA LEU A 391 8.08 23.66 7.80
C LEU A 391 9.27 22.97 7.10
N GLY A 392 10.41 23.66 7.03
CA GLY A 392 11.64 23.11 6.46
C GLY A 392 12.07 21.83 7.16
N ALA A 393 12.05 21.81 8.50
CA ALA A 393 12.37 20.62 9.28
C ALA A 393 11.43 19.46 8.95
N LEU A 394 10.12 19.70 8.87
CA LEU A 394 9.12 18.67 8.56
C LEU A 394 9.30 18.10 7.14
N LEU A 395 9.52 18.97 6.16
CA LEU A 395 9.78 18.57 4.78
C LEU A 395 11.09 17.79 4.63
N SER A 396 12.14 18.18 5.36
CA SER A 396 13.44 17.51 5.29
C SER A 396 13.36 16.01 5.61
N GLN A 397 12.46 15.65 6.54
CA GLN A 397 12.28 14.29 6.99
C GLN A 397 11.46 13.44 6.04
N THR A 398 10.51 14.07 5.34
CA THR A 398 9.42 13.37 4.69
C THR A 398 9.43 13.43 3.18
N LEU A 399 10.09 14.42 2.60
CA LEU A 399 10.21 14.55 1.16
C LEU A 399 11.12 13.44 0.60
N GLY A 400 10.59 12.46 -0.15
CA GLY A 400 11.45 11.43 -0.76
C GLY A 400 12.34 11.99 -1.89
N GLU A 401 13.48 11.33 -2.16
CA GLU A 401 14.38 11.64 -3.28
C GLU A 401 13.74 11.48 -4.67
N ASN A 402 12.69 10.66 -4.76
CA ASN A 402 12.01 10.28 -6.02
C ASN A 402 10.48 10.40 -5.91
N ASP A 403 9.97 11.15 -4.93
CA ASP A 403 8.53 11.36 -4.78
C ASP A 403 8.08 12.37 -5.83
N MET A 404 7.42 11.87 -6.88
CA MET A 404 6.99 12.67 -8.02
C MET A 404 5.72 13.44 -7.62
N LEU A 405 5.56 14.66 -8.15
CA LEU A 405 4.37 15.50 -7.92
C LEU A 405 3.04 14.83 -8.37
N CYS A 406 3.12 13.71 -9.10
CA CYS A 406 2.00 12.93 -9.64
C CYS A 406 1.65 11.64 -8.88
N ASP A 407 2.52 11.14 -7.99
CA ASP A 407 2.40 9.76 -7.50
C ASP A 407 1.13 9.50 -6.67
N ASP A 408 0.44 10.57 -6.26
CA ASP A 408 -0.73 10.52 -5.38
C ASP A 408 -2.07 10.68 -6.12
N LEU A 409 -2.08 10.62 -7.45
CA LEU A 409 -3.29 10.87 -8.24
C LEU A 409 -4.13 9.62 -8.51
N VAL A 410 -3.50 8.44 -8.65
CA VAL A 410 -4.19 7.18 -8.94
C VAL A 410 -3.58 6.04 -8.12
N ASN A 411 -4.43 5.29 -7.40
CA ASN A 411 -4.00 4.13 -6.63
C ASN A 411 -3.81 2.89 -7.51
N LEU A 412 -2.58 2.61 -7.91
CA LEU A 412 -2.22 1.40 -8.66
C LEU A 412 -1.67 0.27 -7.78
N GLY A 413 -1.70 0.47 -6.46
CA GLY A 413 -1.24 -0.53 -5.50
C GLY A 413 -2.07 -1.80 -5.59
N ILE A 414 -1.39 -2.94 -5.58
CA ILE A 414 -2.00 -4.25 -5.49
C ILE A 414 -1.81 -4.71 -4.06
N SER A 415 -2.91 -4.91 -3.34
CA SER A 415 -2.88 -5.53 -2.02
C SER A 415 -4.26 -6.09 -1.74
N ASP A 416 -4.35 -7.39 -1.90
CA ASP A 416 -5.30 -8.19 -1.14
C ASP A 416 -4.81 -8.22 0.32
N PHE A 417 -5.74 -8.35 1.25
CA PHE A 417 -5.41 -8.30 2.67
C PHE A 417 -6.49 -8.94 3.54
N ALA A 418 -6.10 -9.93 4.34
CA ALA A 418 -6.89 -10.48 5.42
C ALA A 418 -6.49 -9.86 6.76
N SER A 419 -7.49 -9.55 7.58
CA SER A 419 -7.28 -9.19 8.98
C SER A 419 -8.07 -10.12 9.89
N PRO A 420 -7.43 -11.16 10.45
CA PRO A 420 -8.09 -12.11 11.36
C PRO A 420 -8.80 -11.44 12.53
N GLY A 421 -8.19 -10.42 13.14
CA GLY A 421 -8.79 -9.69 14.27
C GLY A 421 -10.06 -8.88 13.93
N LEU A 422 -10.34 -8.66 12.64
CA LEU A 422 -11.49 -7.88 12.17
C LEU A 422 -12.44 -8.69 11.27
N ILE A 423 -12.18 -10.00 11.10
CA ILE A 423 -13.00 -10.96 10.36
C ILE A 423 -13.39 -10.43 8.97
N GLY A 424 -12.39 -10.01 8.19
CA GLY A 424 -12.61 -9.53 6.83
C GLY A 424 -11.45 -9.83 5.89
N ILE A 425 -11.75 -9.78 4.60
CA ILE A 425 -10.79 -9.86 3.49
C ILE A 425 -11.04 -8.69 2.56
N LYS A 426 -10.00 -7.97 2.18
CA LYS A 426 -10.03 -6.97 1.13
C LYS A 426 -9.45 -7.54 -0.15
N VAL A 427 -10.13 -7.34 -1.26
CA VAL A 427 -9.71 -7.80 -2.59
C VAL A 427 -9.15 -6.64 -3.41
N SER A 428 -8.06 -6.88 -4.14
CA SER A 428 -7.43 -5.89 -5.03
C SER A 428 -8.09 -5.85 -6.41
N TRP A 429 -7.89 -4.75 -7.14
CA TRP A 429 -8.31 -4.64 -8.54
C TRP A 429 -7.68 -5.74 -9.42
N MET A 430 -6.44 -6.14 -9.08
CA MET A 430 -5.71 -7.17 -9.83
C MET A 430 -6.39 -8.52 -9.68
N SER A 431 -6.76 -8.92 -8.46
CA SER A 431 -7.46 -10.17 -8.21
C SER A 431 -8.78 -10.25 -8.99
N VAL A 432 -9.51 -9.13 -9.07
CA VAL A 432 -10.75 -9.06 -9.86
C VAL A 432 -10.50 -9.15 -11.36
N LYS A 433 -9.54 -8.38 -11.90
CA LYS A 433 -9.21 -8.37 -13.35
C LYS A 433 -8.55 -9.65 -13.84
N LEU A 434 -7.76 -10.30 -12.98
CA LEU A 434 -6.99 -11.51 -13.28
C LEU A 434 -7.49 -12.67 -12.42
N PRO A 435 -8.73 -13.16 -12.64
CA PRO A 435 -9.34 -14.15 -11.77
C PRO A 435 -8.59 -15.48 -11.71
N THR A 436 -7.73 -15.79 -12.68
CA THR A 436 -6.84 -16.97 -12.67
C THR A 436 -5.81 -16.95 -11.55
N TYR A 437 -5.42 -15.76 -11.09
CA TYR A 437 -4.59 -15.54 -9.91
C TYR A 437 -5.44 -15.13 -8.71
N GLY A 438 -6.43 -14.26 -8.92
CA GLY A 438 -7.26 -13.68 -7.86
C GLY A 438 -8.04 -14.70 -7.05
N ILE A 439 -8.50 -15.81 -7.64
CA ILE A 439 -9.15 -16.89 -6.87
C ILE A 439 -8.16 -17.56 -5.92
N SER A 440 -6.92 -17.77 -6.37
CA SER A 440 -5.87 -18.38 -5.54
C SER A 440 -5.44 -17.45 -4.42
N ILE A 441 -5.29 -16.15 -4.73
CA ILE A 441 -5.01 -15.11 -3.73
C ILE A 441 -6.16 -15.02 -2.72
N LEU A 442 -7.43 -15.01 -3.18
CA LEU A 442 -8.57 -15.00 -2.27
C LEU A 442 -8.60 -16.23 -1.35
N ALA A 443 -8.30 -17.43 -1.86
CA ALA A 443 -8.19 -18.63 -1.04
C ALA A 443 -7.06 -18.52 0.01
N HIS A 444 -5.95 -17.88 -0.37
CA HIS A 444 -4.85 -17.54 0.54
C HIS A 444 -5.29 -16.56 1.63
N GLU A 445 -6.06 -15.52 1.29
CA GLU A 445 -6.60 -14.59 2.29
C GLU A 445 -7.58 -15.26 3.26
N PHE A 446 -8.42 -16.19 2.79
CA PHE A 446 -9.24 -17.02 3.68
C PHE A 446 -8.37 -17.89 4.60
N ALA A 447 -7.25 -18.40 4.08
CA ALA A 447 -6.36 -19.26 4.84
C ALA A 447 -5.65 -18.54 6.00
N HIS A 448 -5.46 -17.22 5.95
CA HIS A 448 -4.99 -16.45 7.13
C HIS A 448 -5.98 -16.50 8.30
N HIS A 449 -7.28 -16.45 8.03
CA HIS A 449 -8.31 -16.61 9.06
C HIS A 449 -8.32 -18.05 9.59
N VAL A 450 -8.14 -19.03 8.70
CA VAL A 450 -7.99 -20.44 9.12
C VAL A 450 -6.76 -20.60 10.01
N PHE A 451 -5.61 -20.05 9.62
CA PHE A 451 -4.38 -20.11 10.40
C PHE A 451 -4.56 -19.58 11.83
N ALA A 452 -5.21 -18.43 11.95
CA ALA A 452 -5.41 -17.73 13.21
C ALA A 452 -6.38 -18.45 14.17
N HIS A 453 -7.35 -19.21 13.64
CA HIS A 453 -8.45 -19.74 14.44
C HIS A 453 -8.56 -21.26 14.49
N ALA A 454 -7.93 -21.97 13.53
CA ALA A 454 -8.06 -23.41 13.41
C ALA A 454 -7.10 -24.15 14.32
N LYS A 455 -7.64 -25.10 15.09
CA LYS A 455 -6.88 -25.99 15.97
C LYS A 455 -6.55 -27.32 15.31
N GLN A 456 -7.31 -27.74 14.30
CA GLN A 456 -7.08 -29.01 13.62
C GLN A 456 -5.76 -29.09 12.82
N PHE A 457 -5.11 -27.95 12.55
CA PHE A 457 -3.93 -27.88 11.69
C PHE A 457 -2.60 -27.70 12.44
N GLU A 458 -2.54 -27.87 13.76
CA GLU A 458 -1.29 -27.65 14.52
C GLU A 458 -0.14 -28.56 14.06
N THR A 459 -0.41 -29.82 13.71
CA THR A 459 0.60 -30.72 13.15
C THR A 459 1.15 -30.22 11.81
N ALA A 460 0.27 -29.68 10.95
CA ALA A 460 0.67 -29.10 9.67
C ALA A 460 1.54 -27.85 9.87
N LYS A 461 1.17 -26.98 10.81
CA LYS A 461 1.94 -25.79 11.19
C LYS A 461 3.33 -26.17 11.72
N ALA A 462 3.43 -27.19 12.56
CA ALA A 462 4.70 -27.70 13.05
C ALA A 462 5.57 -28.26 11.91
N CYS A 463 4.98 -29.01 10.96
CA CYS A 463 5.68 -29.50 9.78
C CYS A 463 6.22 -28.36 8.90
N LEU A 464 5.41 -27.32 8.66
CA LEU A 464 5.83 -26.15 7.87
C LEU A 464 6.97 -25.38 8.55
N THR A 465 6.92 -25.27 9.87
CA THR A 465 8.02 -24.69 10.67
C THR A 465 9.31 -25.48 10.47
N ASP A 466 9.25 -26.83 10.50
CA ASP A 466 10.43 -27.68 10.26
C ASP A 466 10.96 -27.57 8.83
N LYS A 467 10.07 -27.48 7.83
CA LYS A 467 10.44 -27.26 6.43
C LYS A 467 11.21 -25.97 6.21
N GLN A 468 10.75 -24.89 6.83
CA GLN A 468 11.29 -23.55 6.64
C GLN A 468 12.49 -23.28 7.57
N GLY A 469 12.58 -24.00 8.69
CA GLY A 469 13.58 -23.79 9.73
C GLY A 469 13.34 -22.54 10.57
N SER A 470 12.17 -21.91 10.46
CA SER A 470 11.77 -20.71 11.19
C SER A 470 10.24 -20.64 11.29
N THR A 471 9.75 -19.85 12.24
CA THR A 471 8.33 -19.53 12.40
C THR A 471 7.95 -18.22 11.71
N GLN A 472 8.94 -17.47 11.20
CA GLN A 472 8.76 -16.11 10.68
C GLN A 472 7.70 -16.02 9.59
N PHE A 473 7.67 -16.98 8.66
CA PHE A 473 6.75 -16.98 7.51
C PHE A 473 5.62 -18.01 7.65
N LEU A 474 5.46 -18.60 8.83
CA LEU A 474 4.58 -19.75 9.03
C LEU A 474 3.13 -19.49 8.61
N ASN A 475 2.60 -18.29 8.91
CA ASN A 475 1.25 -17.89 8.50
C ASN A 475 1.13 -17.84 6.97
N GLU A 476 2.07 -17.19 6.29
CA GLU A 476 2.08 -17.06 4.83
C GLU A 476 2.26 -18.41 4.13
N ASP A 477 3.19 -19.24 4.59
CA ASP A 477 3.45 -20.57 4.04
C ASP A 477 2.24 -21.49 4.24
N PHE A 478 1.61 -21.44 5.42
CA PHE A 478 0.36 -22.16 5.65
C PHE A 478 -0.75 -21.69 4.70
N SER A 479 -0.89 -20.38 4.54
CA SER A 479 -1.89 -19.79 3.66
C SER A 479 -1.69 -20.21 2.21
N ASP A 480 -0.45 -20.25 1.74
CA ASP A 480 -0.11 -20.71 0.40
C ASP A 480 -0.46 -22.19 0.17
N VAL A 481 -0.13 -23.07 1.13
CA VAL A 481 -0.38 -24.51 1.03
C VAL A 481 -1.88 -24.81 1.08
N LEU A 482 -2.63 -24.20 2.01
CA LEU A 482 -4.08 -24.38 2.08
C LEU A 482 -4.77 -23.82 0.83
N ALA A 483 -4.37 -22.64 0.35
CA ALA A 483 -4.88 -22.07 -0.89
C ALA A 483 -4.66 -23.00 -2.09
N ALA A 484 -3.45 -23.58 -2.23
CA ALA A 484 -3.14 -24.52 -3.30
C ALA A 484 -4.04 -25.78 -3.25
N LYS A 485 -4.34 -26.30 -2.05
CA LYS A 485 -5.26 -27.42 -1.85
C LYS A 485 -6.69 -27.05 -2.27
N VAL A 486 -7.20 -25.92 -1.80
CA VAL A 486 -8.54 -25.40 -2.14
C VAL A 486 -8.66 -25.18 -3.64
N VAL A 487 -7.66 -24.56 -4.26
CA VAL A 487 -7.62 -24.30 -5.71
C VAL A 487 -7.61 -25.58 -6.52
N SER A 488 -6.88 -26.62 -6.09
CA SER A 488 -6.91 -27.93 -6.76
C SER A 488 -8.30 -28.55 -6.74
N GLN A 489 -9.09 -28.33 -5.68
CA GLN A 489 -10.46 -28.85 -5.56
C GLN A 489 -11.45 -28.01 -6.40
N LEU A 490 -11.20 -26.70 -6.51
CA LEU A 490 -12.01 -25.77 -7.31
C LEU A 490 -11.94 -26.04 -8.82
N GLN A 491 -10.91 -26.71 -9.33
CA GLN A 491 -10.79 -27.05 -10.75
C GLN A 491 -11.97 -27.88 -11.29
N ASN A 492 -12.68 -28.58 -10.41
CA ASN A 492 -13.88 -29.34 -10.78
C ASN A 492 -15.16 -28.50 -10.85
N VAL A 493 -15.12 -27.27 -10.31
CA VAL A 493 -16.28 -26.37 -10.18
C VAL A 493 -16.12 -25.14 -11.06
N LEU A 494 -14.88 -24.69 -11.29
CA LEU A 494 -14.55 -23.54 -12.11
C LEU A 494 -13.88 -24.01 -13.42
N PRO A 495 -14.43 -23.67 -14.60
CA PRO A 495 -13.97 -24.21 -15.89
C PRO A 495 -12.59 -23.70 -16.33
N LYS A 496 -12.01 -22.72 -15.62
CA LYS A 496 -10.68 -22.17 -15.93
C LYS A 496 -9.62 -22.74 -14.98
N LYS A 497 -8.52 -23.22 -15.56
CA LYS A 497 -7.33 -23.61 -14.80
C LYS A 497 -6.78 -22.41 -14.03
N GLN A 498 -6.54 -22.60 -12.74
CA GLN A 498 -5.96 -21.57 -11.88
C GLN A 498 -4.43 -21.61 -11.96
N SER A 499 -3.80 -20.44 -11.96
CA SER A 499 -2.35 -20.30 -12.06
C SER A 499 -1.66 -20.53 -10.71
N ASN A 500 -0.39 -20.91 -10.73
CA ASN A 500 0.48 -20.89 -9.56
C ASN A 500 0.93 -19.44 -9.35
N TYR A 501 0.26 -18.73 -8.45
CA TYR A 501 0.58 -17.33 -8.20
C TYR A 501 1.97 -17.12 -7.54
N GLY A 502 2.58 -18.17 -6.97
CA GLY A 502 3.98 -18.14 -6.57
C GLY A 502 4.92 -17.88 -7.76
N CYS A 503 4.58 -18.40 -8.94
CA CYS A 503 5.32 -18.10 -10.18
C CYS A 503 5.18 -16.63 -10.63
N PHE A 504 4.04 -15.99 -10.35
CA PHE A 504 3.85 -14.56 -10.58
C PHE A 504 4.78 -13.77 -9.66
N PHE A 505 4.78 -14.05 -8.36
CA PHE A 505 5.65 -13.34 -7.42
C PHE A 505 7.15 -13.57 -7.66
N ALA A 506 7.54 -14.81 -7.99
CA ALA A 506 8.92 -15.12 -8.37
C ALA A 506 9.38 -14.35 -9.62
N SER A 507 8.46 -14.00 -10.54
CA SER A 507 8.79 -13.20 -11.73
C SER A 507 9.10 -11.73 -11.42
N GLU A 508 8.63 -11.24 -10.26
CA GLU A 508 8.87 -9.87 -9.79
C GLU A 508 10.15 -9.78 -8.93
N GLU A 509 10.73 -10.92 -8.56
CA GLU A 509 12.01 -10.97 -7.84
C GLU A 509 13.17 -10.76 -8.82
N LYS A 510 14.08 -9.83 -8.49
CA LYS A 510 15.29 -9.58 -9.29
C LYS A 510 16.15 -10.85 -9.40
N ASP A 511 16.29 -11.55 -8.27
CA ASP A 511 17.04 -12.79 -8.13
C ASP A 511 16.13 -13.80 -7.41
N PRO A 512 15.38 -14.64 -8.14
CA PRO A 512 14.54 -15.67 -7.55
C PRO A 512 15.38 -16.56 -6.64
N SER A 513 14.87 -16.90 -5.46
CA SER A 513 15.66 -17.63 -4.46
C SER A 513 14.79 -18.61 -3.67
N LEU A 514 15.38 -19.69 -3.14
CA LEU A 514 14.72 -20.54 -2.13
C LEU A 514 14.84 -19.98 -0.71
N LYS A 515 15.72 -19.01 -0.52
CA LYS A 515 15.96 -18.33 0.75
C LYS A 515 15.45 -16.91 0.67
N VAL A 516 14.85 -16.43 1.75
CA VAL A 516 14.56 -15.01 1.90
C VAL A 516 15.88 -14.27 2.06
N GLN A 517 16.16 -13.32 1.16
CA GLN A 517 17.25 -12.37 1.39
C GLN A 517 16.80 -11.41 2.50
N ILE A 518 17.33 -11.61 3.71
CA ILE A 518 17.18 -10.64 4.79
C ILE A 518 18.04 -9.44 4.40
N VAL A 519 17.41 -8.42 3.83
CA VAL A 519 18.05 -7.12 3.62
C VAL A 519 18.02 -6.41 4.96
N GLU A 520 19.17 -6.00 5.49
CA GLU A 520 19.25 -5.24 6.74
C GLU A 520 18.24 -4.06 6.72
N GLY A 521 17.37 -4.03 7.73
CA GLY A 521 16.35 -2.99 7.90
C GLY A 521 15.00 -3.22 7.21
N VAL A 522 14.77 -4.35 6.52
CA VAL A 522 13.46 -4.72 5.97
C VAL A 522 13.05 -6.12 6.44
N GLU A 523 12.12 -6.20 7.40
CA GLU A 523 11.49 -7.47 7.76
C GLU A 523 10.64 -7.96 6.57
N ALA A 524 11.07 -9.03 5.92
CA ALA A 524 10.22 -9.75 4.98
C ALA A 524 9.03 -10.37 5.74
N VAL A 525 7.85 -10.28 5.15
CA VAL A 525 6.61 -10.86 5.71
C VAL A 525 6.31 -12.22 5.08
N HIS A 526 6.83 -12.48 3.87
CA HIS A 526 6.62 -13.71 3.12
C HIS A 526 7.93 -14.44 2.84
N SER A 527 7.83 -15.75 2.64
CA SER A 527 8.84 -16.54 1.95
C SER A 527 9.07 -16.05 0.52
N SER A 528 10.24 -16.37 -0.05
CA SER A 528 10.58 -16.01 -1.42
C SER A 528 9.62 -16.62 -2.45
N GLY A 529 9.38 -15.91 -3.55
CA GLY A 529 8.44 -16.29 -4.61
C GLY A 529 8.72 -17.67 -5.19
N LEU A 530 9.99 -18.03 -5.40
CA LEU A 530 10.36 -19.36 -5.91
C LEU A 530 10.04 -20.48 -4.90
N TYR A 531 10.22 -20.24 -3.59
CA TYR A 531 9.84 -21.20 -2.57
C TYR A 531 8.33 -21.40 -2.54
N ARG A 532 7.55 -20.31 -2.57
CA ARG A 532 6.08 -20.34 -2.66
C ARG A 532 5.62 -21.11 -3.90
N ALA A 533 6.22 -20.83 -5.06
CA ALA A 533 5.91 -21.53 -6.31
C ALA A 533 6.11 -23.05 -6.19
N LEU A 534 7.20 -23.48 -5.54
CA LEU A 534 7.48 -24.90 -5.31
C LEU A 534 6.48 -25.54 -4.36
N GLN A 535 6.15 -24.91 -3.23
CA GLN A 535 5.15 -25.44 -2.30
C GLN A 535 3.79 -25.61 -2.99
N ILE A 536 3.36 -24.61 -3.75
CA ILE A 536 2.09 -24.65 -4.50
C ILE A 536 2.10 -25.79 -5.53
N ALA A 537 3.19 -25.94 -6.30
CA ALA A 537 3.32 -27.00 -7.29
C ALA A 537 3.27 -28.39 -6.63
N GLN A 538 3.93 -28.55 -5.48
CA GLN A 538 3.93 -29.79 -4.72
C GLN A 538 2.52 -30.17 -4.25
N VAL A 539 1.78 -29.25 -3.62
CA VAL A 539 0.41 -29.49 -3.14
C VAL A 539 -0.53 -29.84 -4.28
N ARG A 540 -0.36 -29.18 -5.42
CA ARG A 540 -1.13 -29.44 -6.66
C ARG A 540 -0.70 -30.70 -7.41
N LYS A 541 0.29 -31.44 -6.89
CA LYS A 541 0.85 -32.65 -7.49
C LYS A 541 1.38 -32.42 -8.92
N GLU A 542 1.91 -31.23 -9.17
CA GLU A 542 2.58 -30.89 -10.43
C GLU A 542 3.97 -31.55 -10.48
N THR A 543 4.45 -31.88 -11.68
CA THR A 543 5.79 -32.45 -11.83
C THR A 543 6.85 -31.41 -11.49
N ILE A 544 7.61 -31.66 -10.42
CA ILE A 544 8.75 -30.82 -10.05
C ILE A 544 9.93 -31.10 -11.00
N PRO A 545 10.46 -30.09 -11.72
CA PRO A 545 11.60 -30.27 -12.63
C PRO A 545 12.88 -30.70 -11.90
N ASP A 546 13.77 -31.41 -12.60
CA ASP A 546 15.02 -31.88 -12.01
C ASP A 546 15.97 -30.74 -11.65
N THR A 547 15.89 -29.60 -12.35
CA THR A 547 16.60 -28.36 -11.98
C THR A 547 16.20 -27.89 -10.59
N CYS A 548 14.91 -27.93 -10.25
CA CYS A 548 14.41 -27.61 -8.92
C CYS A 548 14.76 -28.66 -7.87
N LYS A 549 14.70 -29.96 -8.19
CA LYS A 549 15.09 -31.03 -7.26
C LYS A 549 16.56 -30.88 -6.84
N LYS A 550 17.45 -30.61 -7.80
CA LYS A 550 18.88 -30.37 -7.54
C LYS A 550 19.08 -29.15 -6.63
N LEU A 551 18.37 -28.05 -6.90
CA LEU A 551 18.43 -26.83 -6.10
C LEU A 551 17.97 -27.07 -4.66
N VAL A 552 16.83 -27.76 -4.48
CA VAL A 552 16.30 -28.15 -3.17
C VAL A 552 17.32 -29.00 -2.40
N SER A 553 17.86 -30.05 -3.02
CA SER A 553 18.87 -30.91 -2.38
C SER A 553 20.11 -30.13 -1.93
N ALA A 554 20.50 -29.09 -2.68
CA ALA A 554 21.66 -28.26 -2.36
C ALA A 554 21.40 -27.22 -1.26
N GLN A 555 20.19 -26.67 -1.17
CA GLN A 555 19.92 -25.49 -0.33
C GLN A 555 18.95 -25.71 0.83
N ASN A 556 17.94 -26.57 0.65
CA ASN A 556 16.97 -26.93 1.68
C ASN A 556 16.33 -28.28 1.33
N SER A 557 16.96 -29.38 1.76
CA SER A 557 16.50 -30.74 1.48
C SER A 557 15.09 -31.04 2.00
N LYS A 558 14.59 -30.26 2.97
CA LYS A 558 13.26 -30.39 3.55
C LYS A 558 12.17 -29.66 2.78
N ALA A 559 12.52 -28.77 1.84
CA ALA A 559 11.53 -27.96 1.12
C ALA A 559 10.50 -28.80 0.34
N LEU A 560 10.82 -30.05 -0.01
CA LEU A 560 9.89 -30.98 -0.67
C LEU A 560 9.29 -32.04 0.27
N ASN A 561 9.43 -31.91 1.59
CA ASN A 561 8.68 -32.76 2.52
C ASN A 561 7.17 -32.56 2.29
N SER A 562 6.32 -33.54 2.60
CA SER A 562 4.86 -33.32 2.52
C SER A 562 4.36 -32.89 3.90
N CYS A 563 3.58 -31.81 3.98
CA CYS A 563 2.84 -31.45 5.19
C CYS A 563 1.35 -31.70 4.92
N GLU A 564 0.73 -32.56 5.73
CA GLU A 564 -0.69 -32.86 5.59
C GLU A 564 -1.54 -31.70 6.09
N ILE A 565 -2.24 -31.04 5.17
CA ILE A 565 -3.35 -30.10 5.42
C ILE A 565 -4.61 -30.75 4.89
#